data_AF-A0A437KG55-F1
#
_entry.id   AF-A0A437KG55-F1
#
_cell.length_a   1.000
_cell.length_b   1.000
_cell.length_c   1.000
_cell.angle_alpha   90.00
_cell.angle_beta   90.00
_cell.angle_gamma   90.00
#
_symmetry.space_group_name_H-M   'P 1'
#
loop_
_entity.id
_entity.type
_entity.pdbx_description
1 polymer ?
#
loop_
_entity_poly.entity_id
_entity_poly.type
_entity_poly.pdbx_seq_one_letter_code
_entity_poly.pdbx_strand_id
1 'polypeptide(L)'
;MKRVIYVLIISIIVSLCSPFVFHNYLEKKPLEQKDTLTFGGPIPFAEQKMQLPEKENQYPAEFSFKSPLETETKFHIIPFLFTLLCYFLLIFSVYTVVASYSKKAIDRNGRKKGKKDDEL
;
A
#
# COMPACT_ATOMS: atom_id res chain seq x y z
N MET A 1 14.28 -17.47 -3.82
CA MET A 1 14.51 -16.97 -2.46
C MET A 1 14.85 -15.49 -2.40
N LYS A 2 16.03 -15.02 -2.84
CA LYS A 2 16.43 -13.59 -2.73
C LYS A 2 15.37 -12.59 -3.27
N ARG A 3 14.81 -12.87 -4.45
CA ARG A 3 13.74 -12.06 -5.07
C ARG A 3 12.48 -11.95 -4.21
N VAL A 4 12.04 -13.06 -3.61
CA VAL A 4 10.85 -13.11 -2.74
C VAL A 4 11.10 -12.28 -1.48
N ILE A 5 12.32 -12.36 -0.91
CA ILE A 5 12.71 -11.55 0.23
C ILE A 5 12.67 -10.05 -0.11
N TYR A 6 13.18 -9.64 -1.27
CA TYR A 6 13.10 -8.23 -1.69
C TYR A 6 11.65 -7.76 -1.84
N VAL A 7 10.80 -8.56 -2.49
CA VAL A 7 9.37 -8.23 -2.62
C VAL A 7 8.74 -8.08 -1.23
N LEU A 8 8.99 -9.03 -0.32
CA LEU A 8 8.47 -8.98 1.05
C LEU A 8 8.91 -7.71 1.80
N ILE A 9 10.19 -7.35 1.74
CA ILE A 9 10.70 -6.13 2.39
C ILE A 9 10.00 -4.89 1.84
N ILE A 10 9.86 -4.77 0.51
CA ILE A 10 9.17 -3.64 -0.12
C ILE A 10 7.70 -3.62 0.32
N SER A 11 7.04 -4.77 0.37
CA SER A 11 5.65 -4.87 0.84
C SER A 11 5.50 -4.43 2.29
N ILE A 12 6.42 -4.82 3.18
CA ILE A 12 6.41 -4.37 4.58
C ILE A 12 6.51 -2.84 4.66
N ILE A 13 7.43 -2.24 3.92
CA ILE A 13 7.61 -0.78 3.90
C ILE A 13 6.34 -0.10 3.40
N VAL A 14 5.78 -0.56 2.28
CA VAL A 14 4.55 0.01 1.71
C VAL A 14 3.36 -0.15 2.67
N SER A 15 3.20 -1.30 3.30
CA SER A 15 2.17 -1.51 4.33
C SER A 15 2.31 -0.53 5.48
N LEU A 16 3.51 -0.36 6.03
CA LEU A 16 3.76 0.56 7.15
C LEU A 16 3.55 2.03 6.76
N CYS A 17 3.84 2.41 5.52
CA CYS A 17 3.62 3.76 5.02
C CYS A 17 2.17 4.03 4.62
N SER A 18 1.36 3.01 4.36
CA SER A 18 -0.01 3.17 3.86
C SER A 18 -0.91 4.09 4.71
N PRO A 19 -0.83 4.14 6.07
CA PRO A 19 -1.65 5.06 6.85
C PRO A 19 -1.43 6.53 6.49
N PHE A 20 -0.21 6.91 6.10
CA PHE A 20 0.13 8.29 5.71
C PHE A 20 -0.34 8.66 4.30
N VAL A 21 -0.72 7.67 3.49
CA VAL A 21 -1.18 7.89 2.11
C VAL A 21 -2.70 8.09 2.07
N PHE A 22 -3.44 7.38 2.91
CA PHE A 22 -4.90 7.39 2.92
C PHE A 22 -5.45 8.43 3.90
N HIS A 23 -6.30 9.32 3.38
CA HIS A 23 -7.00 10.34 4.14
C HIS A 23 -8.42 9.86 4.47
N ASN A 24 -8.90 10.19 5.67
CA ASN A 24 -10.31 9.98 6.03
C ASN A 24 -11.12 11.23 5.68
N TYR A 25 -12.18 11.04 4.92
CA TYR A 25 -13.10 12.11 4.55
C TYR A 25 -14.45 11.89 5.23
N LEU A 26 -14.89 12.86 6.02
CA LEU A 26 -16.22 12.87 6.62
C LEU A 26 -17.06 13.93 5.93
N GLU A 27 -18.08 13.49 5.19
CA GLU A 27 -18.96 14.39 4.45
C GLU A 27 -19.91 15.16 5.37
N LYS A 28 -20.37 14.51 6.45
CA LYS A 28 -21.32 15.06 7.41
C LYS A 28 -20.88 14.71 8.83
N LYS A 29 -21.32 15.53 9.79
CA LYS A 29 -21.15 15.24 11.21
C LYS A 29 -21.81 13.89 11.53
N PRO A 30 -21.09 12.92 12.11
CA PRO A 30 -21.68 11.65 12.49
C PRO A 30 -22.67 11.83 13.65
N LEU A 31 -23.76 11.04 13.64
CA LEU A 31 -24.79 11.04 14.70
C LEU A 31 -24.22 10.63 16.05
N GLU A 32 -23.23 9.73 16.04
CA GLU A 32 -22.45 9.34 17.21
C GLU A 32 -21.04 9.89 17.07
N GLN A 33 -20.58 10.60 18.09
CA GLN A 33 -19.22 11.13 18.12
C GLN A 33 -18.23 10.00 18.40
N LYS A 34 -17.81 9.31 17.34
CA LYS A 34 -16.63 8.45 17.39
C LYS A 34 -15.40 9.31 17.24
N ASP A 35 -14.69 9.53 18.33
CA ASP A 35 -13.43 10.30 18.34
C ASP A 35 -12.25 9.52 17.75
N THR A 36 -12.49 8.38 17.08
CA THR A 36 -11.44 7.55 16.47
C THR A 36 -11.66 7.37 14.98
N LEU A 37 -10.57 7.49 14.22
CA LEU A 37 -10.53 7.24 12.79
C LEU A 37 -9.51 6.14 12.49
N THR A 38 -9.80 5.31 11.50
CA THR A 38 -8.93 4.20 11.08
C THR A 38 -8.25 4.50 9.75
N PHE A 39 -6.97 4.19 9.68
CA PHE A 39 -6.07 4.53 8.59
C PHE A 39 -5.28 3.30 8.14
N GLY A 40 -4.69 3.44 6.95
CA GLY A 40 -3.98 2.38 6.26
C GLY A 40 -4.87 1.73 5.21
N GLY A 41 -4.23 1.04 4.27
CA GLY A 41 -4.94 0.38 3.19
C GLY A 41 -4.16 -0.81 2.65
N PRO A 42 -4.82 -1.75 1.96
CA PRO A 42 -6.25 -1.74 1.61
C PRO A 42 -7.20 -2.08 2.77
N ILE A 43 -6.69 -2.68 3.86
CA ILE A 43 -7.48 -2.96 5.06
C ILE A 43 -6.91 -2.10 6.20
N PRO A 44 -7.68 -1.12 6.72
CA PRO A 44 -7.21 -0.21 7.76
C PRO A 44 -6.75 -0.97 9.01
N PHE A 45 -5.60 -0.59 9.54
CA PHE A 45 -4.97 -1.27 10.67
C PHE A 45 -4.43 -0.32 11.75
N ALA A 46 -4.40 0.98 11.49
CA ALA A 46 -3.95 1.99 12.45
C ALA A 46 -5.15 2.85 12.86
N GLU A 47 -5.50 2.88 14.13
CA GLU A 47 -6.59 3.70 14.66
C GLU A 47 -6.00 4.85 15.48
N GLN A 48 -6.44 6.08 15.22
CA GLN A 48 -6.00 7.28 15.94
C GLN A 48 -7.19 8.03 16.52
N LYS A 49 -7.02 8.53 17.75
CA LYS A 49 -7.94 9.50 18.31
C LYS A 49 -7.76 10.86 17.63
N MET A 50 -8.86 11.41 17.12
CA MET A 50 -8.92 12.70 16.43
C MET A 50 -10.07 13.51 17.01
N GLN A 51 -9.82 14.79 17.29
CA GLN A 51 -10.90 15.70 17.64
C GLN A 51 -11.69 16.04 16.38
N LEU A 52 -12.96 15.62 16.37
CA LEU A 52 -13.89 15.96 15.29
C LEU A 52 -14.38 17.41 15.46
N PRO A 53 -14.59 18.16 14.36
CA PRO A 53 -15.22 19.47 14.40
C PRO A 53 -16.61 19.41 15.05
N GLU A 54 -16.86 20.30 16.01
CA GLU A 54 -18.15 20.30 16.75
C GLU A 54 -19.30 20.85 15.92
N LYS A 55 -19.01 21.77 14.98
CA LYS A 55 -20.02 22.51 14.22
C LYS A 55 -20.25 21.88 12.85
N GLU A 56 -21.51 21.75 12.44
CA GLU A 56 -21.88 21.16 11.15
C GLU A 56 -21.30 21.92 9.95
N ASN A 57 -21.12 23.23 10.06
CA ASN A 57 -20.56 24.08 9.00
C ASN A 57 -19.05 23.87 8.76
N GLN A 58 -18.38 23.04 9.58
CA GLN A 58 -16.98 22.65 9.40
C GLN A 58 -16.84 21.33 8.64
N TYR A 59 -17.96 20.76 8.19
CA TYR A 59 -18.00 19.62 7.30
C TYR A 59 -18.27 20.07 5.85
N PRO A 60 -17.70 19.41 4.83
CA PRO A 60 -16.89 18.20 4.94
C PRO A 60 -15.50 18.45 5.52
N ALA A 61 -14.96 17.45 6.22
CA ALA A 61 -13.66 17.50 6.87
C ALA A 61 -12.78 16.34 6.43
N GLU A 62 -11.51 16.64 6.13
CA GLU A 62 -10.49 15.67 5.78
C GLU A 62 -9.48 15.54 6.91
N PHE A 63 -9.15 14.29 7.25
CA PHE A 63 -8.22 13.96 8.32
C PHE A 63 -7.08 13.11 7.75
N SER A 64 -5.86 13.58 7.96
CA SER A 64 -4.65 12.82 7.66
C SER A 64 -4.18 12.07 8.89
N PHE A 65 -3.60 10.88 8.69
CA PHE A 65 -2.91 10.16 9.75
C PHE A 65 -1.74 11.00 10.29
N LYS A 66 -1.67 11.14 11.61
CA LYS A 66 -0.58 11.85 12.29
C LYS A 66 0.53 10.88 12.68
N SER A 67 1.69 11.41 13.07
CA SER A 67 2.78 10.56 13.55
C SER A 67 2.30 9.68 14.72
N PRO A 68 2.59 8.36 14.69
CA PRO A 68 2.21 7.46 15.77
C PRO A 68 2.98 7.74 17.07
N LEU A 69 4.04 8.56 17.02
CA LEU A 69 4.78 9.02 18.20
C LEU A 69 4.11 10.22 18.87
N GLU A 70 3.27 10.95 18.15
CA GLU A 70 2.64 12.20 18.60
C GLU A 70 1.21 11.98 19.10
N THR A 71 0.59 10.85 18.77
CA THR A 71 -0.83 10.58 19.04
C THR A 71 -1.04 9.15 19.51
N GLU A 72 -2.04 8.94 20.38
CA GLU A 72 -2.46 7.58 20.78
C GLU A 72 -2.93 6.81 19.53
N THR A 73 -2.05 5.93 19.06
CA THR A 73 -2.28 5.10 17.88
C THR A 73 -2.42 3.65 18.32
N LYS A 74 -3.58 3.05 18.04
CA LYS A 74 -3.82 1.64 18.27
C LYS A 74 -3.54 0.86 17.00
N PHE A 75 -2.62 -0.10 17.08
CA PHE A 75 -2.20 -0.93 15.96
C PHE A 75 -2.92 -2.28 15.98
N HIS A 76 -3.58 -2.62 14.88
CA HIS A 76 -4.33 -3.86 14.72
C HIS A 76 -3.55 -4.85 13.84
N ILE A 77 -2.91 -5.83 14.50
CA ILE A 77 -1.99 -6.78 13.86
C ILE A 77 -2.68 -7.60 12.76
N ILE A 78 -3.89 -8.10 13.01
CA ILE A 78 -4.60 -8.95 12.03
C ILE A 78 -4.90 -8.16 10.74
N PRO A 79 -5.58 -7.00 10.78
CA PRO A 79 -5.71 -6.10 9.63
C PRO A 79 -4.40 -5.78 8.92
N PHE A 80 -3.32 -5.52 9.68
CA PHE A 80 -2.00 -5.24 9.11
C PHE A 80 -1.47 -6.41 8.29
N LEU A 81 -1.59 -7.65 8.78
CA LEU A 81 -1.14 -8.85 8.05
C LEU A 81 -1.92 -9.05 6.75
N PHE A 82 -3.23 -8.77 6.74
CA PHE A 82 -4.01 -8.83 5.51
C PHE A 82 -3.60 -7.74 4.51
N THR A 83 -3.38 -6.52 4.98
CA THR A 83 -2.83 -5.43 4.15
C THR A 83 -1.46 -5.78 3.58
N LEU A 84 -0.57 -6.38 4.38
CA LEU A 84 0.73 -6.87 3.95
C LEU A 84 0.60 -7.95 2.87
N LEU A 85 -0.31 -8.91 3.06
CA LEU A 85 -0.56 -9.95 2.08
C LEU A 85 -1.06 -9.35 0.76
N CYS A 86 -1.98 -8.39 0.80
CA CYS A 86 -2.49 -7.71 -0.39
C CYS A 86 -1.36 -7.01 -1.17
N TYR A 87 -0.53 -6.20 -0.51
CA TYR A 87 0.58 -5.53 -1.19
C TYR A 87 1.66 -6.51 -1.67
N PHE A 88 1.92 -7.57 -0.90
CA PHE A 88 2.84 -8.63 -1.32
C PHE A 88 2.38 -9.28 -2.62
N LEU A 89 1.13 -9.73 -2.69
CA LEU A 89 0.58 -10.36 -3.89
C LEU A 89 0.57 -9.40 -5.08
N LEU A 90 0.21 -8.13 -4.87
CA LEU A 90 0.21 -7.12 -5.92
C LEU A 90 1.62 -6.87 -6.48
N ILE A 91 2.58 -6.58 -5.62
CA ILE A 91 3.97 -6.29 -6.03
C ILE A 91 4.60 -7.55 -6.65
N PHE A 92 4.35 -8.73 -6.08
CA PHE A 92 4.81 -9.98 -6.63
C PHE A 92 4.23 -10.25 -8.03
N SER A 93 2.94 -9.97 -8.23
CA SER A 93 2.28 -10.10 -9.53
C SER A 93 2.91 -9.18 -10.57
N VAL A 94 3.04 -7.88 -10.26
CA VAL A 94 3.67 -6.89 -11.15
C VAL A 94 5.11 -7.31 -11.47
N TYR A 95 5.90 -7.68 -10.46
CA TYR A 95 7.26 -8.15 -10.65
C TYR A 95 7.33 -9.35 -11.59
N THR A 96 6.44 -10.34 -11.41
CA THR A 96 6.41 -11.56 -12.22
C THR A 96 6.07 -11.25 -13.68
N VAL A 97 5.09 -10.39 -13.91
CA VAL A 97 4.71 -9.92 -15.25
C VAL A 97 5.89 -9.22 -15.94
N VAL A 98 6.50 -8.24 -15.28
CA VAL A 98 7.64 -7.50 -15.82
C VAL A 98 8.82 -8.43 -16.12
N ALA A 99 9.16 -9.33 -15.21
CA ALA A 99 10.25 -10.28 -15.39
C ALA A 99 10.00 -11.24 -16.57
N SER A 100 8.75 -11.67 -16.77
CA SER A 100 8.35 -12.54 -17.89
C SER A 100 8.53 -11.85 -19.25
N TYR A 101 8.08 -10.60 -19.37
CA TYR A 101 8.24 -9.83 -20.62
C TYR A 101 9.71 -9.52 -20.92
N SER A 102 10.50 -9.13 -19.91
CA SER A 102 11.92 -8.86 -20.08
C SER A 102 12.69 -10.10 -20.54
N LYS A 103 12.39 -11.28 -19.98
CA LYS A 103 13.01 -12.53 -20.43
C LYS A 103 12.66 -12.89 -21.87
N LYS A 104 11.39 -12.72 -22.28
CA LYS A 104 10.94 -12.94 -23.66
C LYS A 104 11.61 -11.98 -24.65
N ALA A 105 11.83 -10.73 -24.26
CA ALA A 105 12.51 -9.74 -25.10
C ALA A 105 13.99 -10.09 -25.31
N ILE A 106 14.69 -10.51 -24.24
CA ILE A 106 16.09 -10.94 -24.32
C ILE A 106 16.25 -12.19 -25.18
N ASP A 107 15.40 -13.21 -24.99
CA ASP A 107 15.47 -14.47 -25.77
C ASP A 107 15.18 -14.24 -27.27
N ARG A 108 14.23 -13.35 -27.62
CA ARG A 108 14.02 -12.95 -29.02
C ARG A 108 15.23 -12.27 -29.65
N ASN A 109 15.91 -11.39 -28.91
CA ASN A 109 17.10 -10.71 -29.41
C ASN A 109 18.30 -11.67 -29.55
N GLY A 110 18.45 -12.62 -28.62
CA GLY A 110 19.47 -13.68 -28.71
C GLY A 110 19.28 -14.56 -29.96
N ARG A 111 18.05 -15.02 -30.23
CA ARG A 111 17.75 -15.84 -31.42
C ARG A 111 17.95 -15.08 -32.75
N LYS A 112 17.60 -13.79 -32.80
CA LYS A 112 17.85 -12.97 -33.99
C LYS A 112 19.34 -12.77 -34.28
N LYS A 113 20.17 -12.73 -33.24
CA LYS A 113 21.62 -12.56 -33.39
C LYS A 113 22.27 -13.86 -33.89
N GLY A 114 21.96 -15.00 -33.27
CA GLY A 114 22.48 -16.30 -33.71
C GLY A 114 22.11 -16.64 -35.17
N LYS A 115 20.87 -16.36 -35.58
CA LYS A 115 20.44 -16.60 -36.97
C LYS A 115 21.17 -15.73 -38.00
N LYS A 116 21.69 -14.57 -37.60
CA LYS A 116 22.44 -13.65 -38.47
C LYS A 116 23.91 -14.05 -38.60
N ASP A 117 24.43 -14.75 -37.59
CA ASP A 117 25.80 -15.26 -37.57
C ASP A 117 25.93 -16.59 -38.35
N ASP A 118 24.85 -17.37 -38.51
CA ASP A 118 24.80 -18.61 -39.30
C ASP A 118 24.62 -18.39 -40.82
N GLU A 119 24.31 -17.16 -41.27
CA GLU A 119 24.07 -16.80 -42.69
C GLU A 119 25.29 -16.10 -43.36
N LEU A 120 26.45 -16.04 -42.68
CA LEU A 120 27.72 -15.46 -43.14
C LEU A 120 28.82 -16.53 -43.27
#